data_AF-W9ECR6-F1
#
_entry.id   AF-W9ECR6-F1
#
_cell.length_a   1.000
_cell.length_b   1.000
_cell.length_c   1.000
_cell.angle_alpha   90.00
_cell.angle_beta   90.00
_cell.angle_gamma   90.00
#
_symmetry.space_group_name_H-M   'P 1'
#
loop_
_entity.id
_entity.type
_entity.pdbx_description
1 polymer ?
#
loop_
_entity_poly.entity_id
_entity_poly.type
_entity_poly.pdbx_seq_one_letter_code
_entity_poly.pdbx_strand_id
1 'polypeptide(L)'
;MDNKIIIGVDHGNRFIKSSEGIYSSGYVESSTAPVITENLLYYNGKYYSIGGKRVKYHYDKTIDETFFILTLPALAMRLSKEGITSADVILGVGVPLSHFQLKQKFINYFKRDNIHFTVYVTLKVPQYFS
;
A
#
# COMPACT_ATOMS: atom_id res chain seq x y z
N MET A 1 -4.03 -1.46 -24.11
CA MET A 1 -3.10 -0.37 -23.76
C MET A 1 -2.24 -0.90 -22.65
N ASP A 2 -0.95 -1.07 -22.91
CA ASP A 2 -0.01 -1.61 -21.92
C ASP A 2 0.48 -0.45 -21.07
N ASN A 3 -0.35 -0.05 -20.11
CA ASN A 3 0.02 0.99 -19.18
C ASN A 3 1.15 0.48 -18.29
N LYS A 4 2.15 1.32 -18.04
CA LYS A 4 3.28 0.99 -17.19
C LYS A 4 3.56 2.12 -16.23
N ILE A 5 3.69 1.81 -14.94
CA ILE A 5 4.04 2.79 -13.91
C ILE A 5 5.34 2.39 -13.21
N ILE A 6 6.08 3.40 -12.76
CA ILE A 6 7.29 3.23 -11.95
C ILE A 6 7.08 3.97 -10.63
N ILE A 7 7.28 3.28 -9.52
CA ILE A 7 7.13 3.85 -8.18
C ILE A 7 8.11 3.23 -7.20
N GLY A 8 8.70 4.07 -6.36
CA GLY A 8 9.49 3.64 -5.20
C GLY A 8 8.66 3.67 -3.93
N VAL A 9 8.74 2.62 -3.11
CA VAL A 9 8.09 2.54 -1.80
C VAL A 9 9.12 2.14 -0.74
N ASP A 10 9.29 3.01 0.26
CA ASP A 10 10.09 2.76 1.46
C ASP A 10 9.20 2.16 2.56
N HIS A 11 9.40 0.86 2.83
CA HIS A 11 8.66 0.09 3.82
C HIS A 11 9.22 0.25 5.23
N GLY A 12 9.31 1.47 5.74
CA GLY A 12 9.78 1.73 7.10
C GLY A 12 8.90 1.05 8.17
N ASN A 13 9.46 0.76 9.34
CA ASN A 13 8.69 0.16 10.45
C ASN A 13 7.72 1.14 11.13
N ARG A 14 7.86 2.46 10.88
CA ARG A 14 6.92 3.47 11.39
C ARG A 14 6.00 4.00 10.32
N PHE A 15 6.56 4.27 9.15
CA PHE A 15 5.86 4.89 8.04
C PHE A 15 6.23 4.19 6.75
N ILE A 16 5.22 4.06 5.89
CA ILE A 16 5.38 3.76 4.48
C ILE A 16 5.50 5.09 3.75
N LYS A 17 6.50 5.23 2.89
CA LYS A 17 6.73 6.46 2.12
C LYS A 17 6.87 6.16 0.65
N SER A 18 6.28 7.01 -0.17
CA SER A 18 6.46 7.00 -1.62
C SER A 18 6.44 8.44 -2.15
N SER A 19 6.62 8.62 -3.46
CA SER A 19 6.37 9.91 -4.13
C SER A 19 4.92 10.38 -3.97
N GLU A 20 4.00 9.47 -3.65
CA GLU A 20 2.58 9.77 -3.56
C GLU A 20 2.13 10.20 -2.16
N GLY A 21 2.96 9.98 -1.13
CA GLY A 21 2.66 10.41 0.23
C GLY A 21 3.27 9.51 1.30
N ILE A 22 2.81 9.74 2.53
CA ILE A 22 3.26 9.05 3.75
C ILE A 22 2.06 8.61 4.58
N TYR A 23 2.12 7.39 5.11
CA TYR A 23 1.14 6.88 6.07
C TYR A 23 1.80 5.94 7.08
N SER A 24 1.15 5.76 8.22
CA SER A 24 1.64 4.85 9.28
C SER A 24 1.71 3.42 8.74
N SER A 25 2.79 2.71 9.07
CA SER A 25 2.96 1.28 8.76
C SER A 25 2.06 0.49 9.70
N GLY A 26 0.78 0.39 9.36
CA GLY A 26 -0.24 -0.20 10.23
C GLY A 26 -1.61 -0.17 9.60
N TYR A 27 -2.41 -1.16 9.94
CA TYR A 27 -3.82 -1.23 9.56
C TYR A 27 -4.63 -1.99 10.60
N VAL A 28 -5.95 -1.82 10.52
CA VAL A 28 -6.92 -2.69 11.21
C VAL A 28 -7.61 -3.53 10.15
N GLU A 29 -7.59 -4.85 10.32
CA GLU A 29 -8.24 -5.81 9.43
C GLU A 29 -9.69 -6.05 9.88
N SER A 30 -10.61 -6.18 8.92
CA SER A 30 -12.00 -6.55 9.15
C SER A 30 -12.53 -7.45 8.02
N SER A 31 -13.37 -8.41 8.37
CA SER A 31 -14.14 -9.22 7.40
C SER A 31 -15.39 -8.50 6.89
N THR A 32 -15.82 -7.44 7.57
CA THR A 32 -16.99 -6.62 7.21
C THR A 32 -16.57 -5.20 6.89
N ALA A 33 -17.32 -4.52 6.02
CA ALA A 33 -17.06 -3.13 5.68
C ALA A 33 -17.17 -2.25 6.95
N PRO A 34 -16.13 -1.47 7.30
CA PRO A 34 -16.19 -0.56 8.43
C PRO A 34 -17.08 0.65 8.10
N VAL A 35 -17.57 1.33 9.14
CA VAL A 35 -18.36 2.56 9.01
C VAL A 35 -17.52 3.71 8.43
N ILE A 36 -16.23 3.76 8.81
CA ILE A 36 -15.26 4.77 8.38
C ILE A 36 -14.50 4.19 7.18
N THR A 37 -14.60 4.85 6.02
CA THR A 37 -14.00 4.39 4.76
C THR A 37 -12.80 5.23 4.33
N GLU A 38 -12.43 6.25 5.09
CA GLU A 38 -11.20 7.01 4.91
C GLU A 38 -9.99 6.06 4.94
N ASN A 39 -9.16 6.10 3.89
CA ASN A 39 -7.97 5.26 3.74
C ASN A 39 -8.27 3.76 3.85
N LEU A 40 -9.43 3.33 3.37
CA LEU A 40 -9.83 1.93 3.38
C LEU A 40 -9.34 1.23 2.12
N LEU A 41 -8.72 0.07 2.31
CA LEU A 41 -8.32 -0.84 1.24
C LEU A 41 -9.17 -2.12 1.33
N TYR A 42 -9.69 -2.58 0.20
CA TYR A 42 -10.27 -3.92 0.07
C TYR A 42 -9.39 -4.78 -0.81
N TYR A 43 -8.94 -5.90 -0.27
CA TYR A 43 -8.07 -6.84 -0.96
C TYR A 43 -8.33 -8.26 -0.44
N ASN A 44 -8.42 -9.23 -1.36
CA ASN A 44 -8.58 -10.65 -1.04
C ASN A 44 -9.71 -10.95 -0.02
N GLY A 45 -10.90 -10.37 -0.24
CA GLY A 45 -12.07 -10.64 0.61
C GLY A 45 -12.10 -9.87 1.94
N LYS A 46 -11.11 -9.03 2.23
CA LYS A 46 -10.96 -8.34 3.52
C LYS A 46 -10.79 -6.84 3.37
N TYR A 47 -11.17 -6.13 4.43
CA TYR A 47 -11.03 -4.69 4.58
C TYR A 47 -9.84 -4.35 5.48
N TYR A 48 -9.06 -3.35 5.08
CA TYR A 48 -7.88 -2.87 5.79
C TYR A 48 -7.98 -1.35 5.94
N SER A 49 -8.27 -0.88 7.15
CA SER A 49 -8.24 0.55 7.49
C SER A 49 -6.79 0.98 7.69
N ILE A 50 -6.20 1.64 6.69
CA ILE A 50 -4.79 2.02 6.66
C ILE A 50 -4.53 3.20 7.61
N GLY A 51 -3.38 3.17 8.29
CA GLY A 51 -2.98 4.21 9.23
C GLY A 51 -3.38 3.94 10.67
N GLY A 52 -4.02 2.80 10.94
CA GLY A 52 -4.42 2.35 12.27
C GLY A 52 -3.26 1.83 13.13
N LYS A 53 -3.49 0.73 13.87
CA LYS A 53 -2.51 0.14 14.79
C LYS A 53 -1.23 -0.21 14.03
N ARG A 54 -0.10 0.31 14.52
CA ARG A 54 1.22 0.07 13.94
C ARG A 54 1.56 -1.42 13.92
N VAL A 55 2.20 -1.84 12.84
CA VAL A 55 2.75 -3.19 12.72
C VAL A 55 3.77 -3.43 13.81
N LYS A 56 3.83 -4.65 14.32
CA LYS A 56 4.94 -5.05 15.18
C LYS A 56 6.22 -4.99 14.35
N TYR A 57 7.34 -4.70 15.02
CA TYR A 57 8.63 -4.77 14.36
C TYR A 57 8.88 -6.20 13.86
N HIS A 58 9.16 -6.34 12.58
CA HIS A 58 9.62 -7.58 11.98
C HIS A 58 11.00 -7.37 11.38
N TYR A 59 11.96 -8.18 11.81
CA TYR A 59 13.29 -8.21 11.21
C TYR A 59 13.19 -8.59 9.73
N ASP A 60 12.49 -9.70 9.48
CA ASP A 60 12.09 -10.12 8.15
C ASP A 60 10.67 -9.63 7.85
N LYS A 61 10.55 -8.69 6.92
CA LYS A 61 9.28 -8.08 6.50
C LYS A 61 8.46 -8.95 5.55
N THR A 62 8.99 -10.11 5.17
CA THR A 62 8.34 -11.04 4.23
C THR A 62 7.62 -12.19 4.92
N ILE A 63 7.55 -12.18 6.26
CA ILE A 63 6.95 -13.27 7.04
C ILE A 63 5.44 -13.42 6.80
N ASP A 64 4.77 -12.33 6.41
CA ASP A 64 3.34 -12.27 6.15
C ASP A 64 3.02 -11.21 5.09
N GLU A 65 1.74 -11.01 4.79
CA GLU A 65 1.30 -10.09 3.73
C GLU A 65 1.30 -8.61 4.13
N THR A 66 1.67 -8.27 5.37
CA THR A 66 1.54 -6.93 5.94
C THR A 66 2.12 -5.84 5.03
N PHE A 67 3.38 -5.99 4.61
CA PHE A 67 4.05 -4.98 3.81
C PHE A 67 3.59 -4.96 2.35
N PHE A 68 3.07 -6.07 1.84
CA PHE A 68 2.40 -6.10 0.56
C PHE A 68 1.10 -5.32 0.59
N ILE A 69 0.21 -5.61 1.55
CA ILE A 69 -1.05 -4.89 1.76
C ILE A 69 -0.77 -3.38 1.90
N LEU A 70 0.23 -3.03 2.71
CA LEU A 70 0.66 -1.65 2.90
C LEU A 70 1.27 -0.99 1.66
N THR A 71 1.54 -1.70 0.56
CA THR A 71 2.02 -1.12 -0.70
C THR A 71 0.88 -0.70 -1.63
N LEU A 72 -0.26 -1.40 -1.56
CA LEU A 72 -1.39 -1.19 -2.45
C LEU A 72 -1.94 0.26 -2.45
N PRO A 73 -2.02 0.99 -1.31
CA PRO A 73 -2.47 2.38 -1.31
C PRO A 73 -1.57 3.30 -2.16
N ALA A 74 -0.25 3.15 -2.07
CA ALA A 74 0.69 3.94 -2.88
C ALA A 74 0.53 3.67 -4.38
N LEU A 75 0.29 2.40 -4.76
CA LEU A 75 0.01 2.04 -6.15
C LEU A 75 -1.31 2.67 -6.63
N ALA A 76 -2.36 2.61 -5.82
CA ALA A 76 -3.66 3.21 -6.12
C ALA A 76 -3.54 4.71 -6.40
N MET A 77 -2.82 5.43 -5.52
CA MET A 77 -2.59 6.86 -5.67
C MET A 77 -1.81 7.18 -6.94
N ARG A 78 -0.81 6.37 -7.29
CA ARG A 78 -0.07 6.56 -8.54
C ARG A 78 -0.94 6.34 -9.76
N LEU A 79 -1.69 5.23 -9.81
CA LEU A 79 -2.64 4.93 -10.89
C LEU A 79 -3.66 6.06 -11.05
N SER A 80 -4.21 6.55 -9.94
CA SER A 80 -5.19 7.65 -9.94
C SER A 80 -4.61 8.96 -10.48
N LYS A 81 -3.35 9.31 -10.18
CA LYS A 81 -2.70 10.50 -10.73
C LYS A 81 -2.45 10.41 -12.24
N GLU A 82 -2.21 9.21 -12.74
CA GLU A 82 -2.05 8.92 -14.16
C GLU A 82 -3.42 8.76 -14.88
N GLY A 83 -4.54 8.82 -14.14
CA GLY A 83 -5.89 8.69 -14.69
C GLY A 83 -6.24 7.28 -15.19
N ILE A 84 -5.55 6.26 -14.69
CA ILE A 84 -5.70 4.85 -15.11
C ILE A 84 -6.10 3.95 -13.93
N THR A 85 -6.62 2.77 -14.23
CA THR A 85 -7.05 1.78 -13.23
C THR A 85 -6.27 0.47 -13.29
N SER A 86 -5.44 0.27 -14.31
CA SER A 86 -4.58 -0.91 -14.49
C SER A 86 -3.26 -0.53 -15.14
N ALA A 87 -2.17 -1.17 -14.71
CA ALA A 87 -0.84 -1.04 -15.29
C ALA A 87 0.08 -2.19 -14.83
N ASP A 88 1.12 -2.45 -15.62
CA ASP A 88 2.32 -3.15 -15.17
C ASP A 88 3.15 -2.23 -14.28
N VAL A 89 3.63 -2.75 -13.15
CA VAL A 89 4.32 -1.95 -12.13
C VAL A 89 5.80 -2.34 -12.05
N ILE A 90 6.68 -1.37 -12.29
CA ILE A 90 8.06 -1.45 -11.81
C ILE A 90 8.10 -0.85 -10.39
N LEU A 91 8.19 -1.74 -9.40
CA LEU A 91 8.23 -1.36 -7.99
C LEU A 91 9.68 -1.36 -7.47
N GLY A 92 10.17 -0.18 -7.10
CA GLY A 92 11.40 -0.03 -6.33
C GLY A 92 11.12 -0.22 -4.83
N VAL A 93 11.81 -1.17 -4.20
CA VAL A 93 11.67 -1.46 -2.76
C VAL A 93 13.01 -1.41 -2.02
N GLY A 94 12.96 -1.03 -0.74
CA GLY A 94 14.15 -0.86 0.10
C GLY A 94 14.10 -1.66 1.40
N VAL A 95 15.25 -2.23 1.77
CA VAL A 95 15.50 -2.74 3.12
C VAL A 95 16.60 -1.92 3.78
N PRO A 96 16.59 -1.74 5.12
CA PRO A 96 17.72 -1.16 5.83
C PRO A 96 19.02 -1.92 5.55
N LEU A 97 20.16 -1.23 5.56
CA LEU A 97 21.48 -1.84 5.31
C LEU A 97 21.76 -3.04 6.24
N SER A 98 21.31 -2.97 7.50
CA SER A 98 21.44 -4.06 8.47
C SER A 98 20.72 -5.36 8.07
N HIS A 99 19.77 -5.29 7.12
CA HIS A 99 18.96 -6.42 6.64
C HIS A 99 19.24 -6.72 5.16
N PHE A 100 20.36 -6.24 4.62
CA PHE A 100 20.67 -6.37 3.18
C PHE A 100 20.72 -7.82 2.69
N GLN A 101 21.04 -8.78 3.56
CA GLN A 101 20.96 -10.23 3.28
C GLN A 101 19.55 -10.70 2.88
N LEU A 102 18.49 -9.97 3.28
CA LEU A 102 17.11 -10.28 2.92
C LEU A 102 16.66 -9.60 1.61
N LYS A 103 17.53 -8.83 0.94
CA LYS A 103 17.19 -8.05 -0.26
C LYS A 103 16.48 -8.88 -1.32
N GLN A 104 17.05 -10.03 -1.71
CA GLN A 104 16.47 -10.85 -2.78
C GLN A 104 15.12 -11.45 -2.37
N LYS A 105 14.98 -11.85 -1.10
CA LYS A 105 13.73 -12.34 -0.53
C LYS A 105 12.66 -11.25 -0.58
N PHE A 106 13.01 -10.02 -0.23
CA PHE A 106 12.11 -8.87 -0.27
C PHE A 106 11.68 -8.51 -1.70
N ILE A 107 12.61 -8.55 -2.67
CA ILE A 107 12.27 -8.35 -4.09
C ILE A 107 11.28 -9.42 -4.56
N ASN A 108 11.55 -10.70 -4.26
CA ASN A 108 10.68 -11.79 -4.69
C ASN A 108 9.31 -11.75 -4.00
N TYR A 109 9.25 -11.31 -2.74
CA TYR A 109 8.01 -11.14 -1.99
C TYR A 109 7.01 -10.20 -2.68
N PHE A 110 7.46 -9.19 -3.43
CA PHE A 110 6.56 -8.26 -4.13
C PHE A 110 6.18 -8.69 -5.55
N LYS A 111 6.85 -9.70 -6.12
CA LYS A 111 6.49 -10.20 -7.46
C LYS A 111 5.15 -10.94 -7.37
N ARG A 112 4.13 -10.38 -7.98
CA ARG A 112 2.80 -10.98 -8.09
C ARG A 112 2.15 -10.54 -9.39
N ASP A 113 1.28 -11.39 -9.92
CA ASP A 113 0.52 -11.15 -11.13
C ASP A 113 -0.98 -11.03 -10.80
N ASN A 114 -1.74 -10.34 -11.66
CA ASN A 114 -3.21 -10.26 -11.58
C ASN A 114 -3.76 -9.82 -10.22
N ILE A 115 -3.19 -8.74 -9.67
CA ILE A 115 -3.60 -8.19 -8.39
C ILE A 115 -4.79 -7.25 -8.57
N HIS A 116 -5.90 -7.60 -7.92
CA HIS A 116 -7.13 -6.80 -7.89
C HIS A 116 -7.41 -6.30 -6.47
N PHE A 117 -7.65 -5.01 -6.34
CA PHE A 117 -7.94 -4.36 -5.07
C PHE A 117 -8.73 -3.06 -5.31
N THR A 118 -9.37 -2.57 -4.26
CA THR A 118 -10.11 -1.31 -4.27
C THR A 118 -9.62 -0.42 -3.14
N VAL A 119 -9.34 0.85 -3.42
CA VAL A 119 -9.08 1.86 -2.39
C VAL A 119 -10.26 2.82 -2.36
N TYR A 120 -10.84 3.00 -1.18
CA TYR A 120 -11.91 3.96 -0.96
C TYR A 120 -11.26 5.27 -0.54
N VAL A 121 -11.57 6.31 -1.32
CA VAL A 121 -11.19 7.68 -1.02
C VAL A 121 -12.43 8.43 -0.58
N THR A 122 -12.37 9.06 0.59
CA THR A 122 -13.39 10.04 0.97
C THR A 122 -13.13 11.30 0.15
N LEU A 123 -13.99 11.56 -0.83
CA LEU A 123 -14.05 12.87 -1.46
C LEU A 123 -14.53 13.84 -0.37
N LYS A 124 -13.61 14.64 0.17
CA LYS A 124 -13.99 15.86 0.89
C LYS A 124 -14.61 16.77 -0.16
N VAL A 125 -15.93 16.72 -0.29
CA VAL A 125 -16.67 17.77 -1.00
C VAL A 125 -16.30 19.07 -0.29
N PRO A 126 -15.61 20.01 -0.93
CA PRO A 126 -15.36 21.29 -0.31
C PRO A 126 -16.74 21.88 -0.01
N GLN A 127 -17.07 22.06 1.27
CA GLN A 127 -18.22 22.83 1.69
C GLN A 127 -17.96 24.28 1.25
N TYR A 128 -18.34 24.60 0.01
CA TYR A 128 -18.53 25.97 -0.40
C TYR A 128 -19.92 26.40 0.08
N PHE A 129 -19.92 27.05 1.25
CA PHE A 129 -20.87 27.99 1.85
C PHE A 129 -22.40 27.75 1.84
N SER A 130 -23.00 28.09 2.98
CA SER A 130 -23.89 29.27 3.07
C SER A 130 -23.40 30.16 4.22
#